data_AF-A0A7I7L1X5-F1
#
_entry.id   AF-A0A7I7L1X5-F1
#
_cell.length_a   1.000
_cell.length_b   1.000
_cell.length_c   1.000
_cell.angle_alpha   90.00
_cell.angle_beta   90.00
_cell.angle_gamma   90.00
#
_symmetry.space_group_name_H-M   'P 1'
#
loop_
_entity.id
_entity.type
_entity.pdbx_description
1 polymer ?
#
loop_
_entity_poly.entity_id
_entity_poly.type
_entity_poly.pdbx_seq_one_letter_code
_entity_poly.pdbx_strand_id
1 'polypeptide(L)'
;MAVEISGISVCPSDDLITAAYIDYPRTGPVDGYAFDAYGWVVAKETVAEVEFVHEGIVIACCELEVQRPDVAKKFRSSSRVGFWKAIGTVGLAPAFTIGVRIVFKGGRRREIAEIRGSQQLTSAFTPTMQPITVTSPGRSGSTLLMRMLADHPDIIVHERFPYEQRVCSYWMHFVQVLATPVDTSRAESFEFWTDRKRLIPFPSFFLDPVFAGSVGATVDRWYGSDQIEEFARVAQATVESFYREHARGRKRATPSFFAEKFAPSGHIRSIIWQLYPRTREIFLVRDPRDTLVSVRAFDNKRGRGEFAGQLVGTDEQLVGMVRDSILDLTRLWKSRSKYGTLVHYEDLIHSPTEQVRAMLDALELDSSANIVDAMVQAGNESTADMNAHRTSPDVRSSIGRWKWDLEPRIQDMCDAAFDGLFDELGGSPC
;
A
#
# COMPACT_ATOMS: atom_id res chain seq x y z
N MET A 1 -5.17 -21.35 -11.36
CA MET A 1 -3.71 -21.13 -11.45
C MET A 1 -3.44 -19.79 -10.83
N ALA A 2 -2.46 -19.71 -9.93
CA ALA A 2 -2.23 -18.53 -9.11
C ALA A 2 -1.51 -17.40 -9.86
N VAL A 3 -0.56 -17.74 -10.75
CA VAL A 3 0.30 -16.78 -11.45
C VAL A 3 0.53 -17.20 -12.91
N GLU A 4 0.59 -16.22 -13.81
CA GLU A 4 0.96 -16.40 -15.22
C GLU A 4 1.90 -15.27 -15.67
N ILE A 5 3.01 -15.63 -16.33
CA ILE A 5 3.96 -14.68 -16.92
C ILE A 5 3.57 -14.46 -18.38
N SER A 6 3.21 -13.23 -18.73
CA SER A 6 2.72 -12.87 -20.06
C SER A 6 3.81 -12.34 -20.98
N GLY A 7 4.91 -11.82 -20.44
CA GLY A 7 6.00 -11.31 -21.26
C GLY A 7 7.24 -10.91 -20.48
N ILE A 8 8.39 -10.99 -21.16
CA ILE A 8 9.66 -10.48 -20.67
C ILE A 8 10.27 -9.65 -21.80
N SER A 9 10.68 -8.42 -21.50
CA SER A 9 11.41 -7.56 -22.43
C SER A 9 12.70 -7.09 -21.80
N VAL A 10 13.80 -7.19 -22.54
CA VAL A 10 15.12 -6.71 -22.10
C VAL A 10 15.36 -5.34 -22.72
N CYS A 11 15.81 -4.39 -21.91
CA CYS A 11 16.17 -3.06 -22.38
C CYS A 11 17.41 -3.15 -23.28
N PRO A 12 17.52 -2.31 -24.32
CA PRO A 12 18.73 -2.25 -25.13
C PRO A 12 19.93 -1.81 -24.29
N SER A 13 21.13 -2.24 -24.72
CA SER A 13 22.40 -1.75 -24.17
C SER A 13 22.50 -0.23 -24.26
N ASP A 14 23.21 0.38 -23.32
CA ASP A 14 23.41 1.83 -23.26
C ASP A 14 24.87 2.21 -22.94
N ASP A 15 25.08 3.45 -22.51
CA ASP A 15 26.39 3.97 -22.14
C ASP A 15 26.97 3.27 -20.90
N LEU A 16 26.16 2.69 -20.03
CA LEU A 16 26.56 2.04 -18.78
C LEU A 16 26.45 0.52 -18.80
N ILE A 17 25.51 -0.03 -19.57
CA ILE A 17 25.22 -1.46 -19.69
C ILE A 17 25.72 -1.96 -21.03
N THR A 18 26.74 -2.82 -21.00
CA THR A 18 27.27 -3.48 -22.20
C THR A 18 26.26 -4.51 -22.73
N ALA A 19 25.74 -5.35 -21.84
CA ALA A 19 24.71 -6.33 -22.16
C ALA A 19 24.02 -6.81 -20.87
N ALA A 20 22.74 -7.15 -20.97
CA ALA A 20 21.98 -7.79 -19.92
C ALA A 20 21.02 -8.82 -20.53
N TYR A 21 20.57 -9.78 -19.72
CA TYR A 21 19.57 -10.75 -20.14
C TYR A 21 18.86 -11.38 -18.94
N ILE A 22 17.61 -11.78 -19.16
CA ILE A 22 16.79 -12.54 -18.22
C ILE A 22 16.66 -13.98 -18.75
N ASP A 23 17.25 -14.94 -18.04
CA ASP A 23 17.19 -16.35 -18.37
C ASP A 23 15.86 -16.98 -17.94
N TYR A 24 15.28 -16.50 -16.84
CA TYR A 24 14.01 -16.92 -16.27
C TYR A 24 13.39 -15.76 -15.47
N PRO A 25 12.06 -15.55 -15.42
CA PRO A 25 10.99 -16.45 -15.87
C PRO A 25 10.85 -16.59 -17.39
N ARG A 26 10.14 -17.64 -17.82
CA ARG A 26 9.62 -17.79 -19.18
C ARG A 26 8.13 -17.49 -19.18
N THR A 27 7.59 -17.12 -20.35
CA THR A 27 6.15 -16.92 -20.51
C THR A 27 5.41 -18.23 -20.26
N GLY A 28 4.28 -18.15 -19.58
CA GLY A 28 3.44 -19.29 -19.24
C GLY A 28 3.07 -19.34 -17.75
N PRO A 29 2.39 -20.42 -17.34
CA PRO A 29 1.92 -20.58 -15.97
C PRO A 29 3.08 -20.81 -15.00
N VAL A 30 2.90 -20.34 -13.77
CA VAL A 30 3.81 -20.57 -12.64
C VAL A 30 3.06 -21.39 -11.59
N ASP A 31 3.74 -22.39 -11.01
CA ASP A 31 3.20 -23.21 -9.93
C ASP A 31 3.39 -22.50 -8.59
N GLY A 32 2.31 -21.87 -8.09
CA GLY A 32 2.29 -21.12 -6.83
C GLY A 32 2.34 -19.59 -6.98
N TYR A 33 2.51 -18.90 -5.84
CA TYR A 33 2.53 -17.44 -5.71
C TYR A 33 3.94 -16.84 -5.72
N ALA A 34 4.91 -17.54 -6.28
CA ALA A 34 6.27 -17.03 -6.44
C ALA A 34 6.93 -17.64 -7.68
N PHE A 35 7.89 -16.92 -8.26
CA PHE A 35 8.72 -17.43 -9.35
C PHE A 35 10.18 -17.00 -9.16
N ASP A 36 11.11 -17.78 -9.68
CA ASP A 36 12.51 -17.38 -9.72
C ASP A 36 12.78 -16.34 -10.81
N ALA A 37 13.68 -15.41 -10.54
CA ALA A 37 14.26 -14.52 -11.52
C ALA A 37 15.76 -14.83 -11.62
N TYR A 38 16.18 -15.35 -12.78
CA TYR A 38 17.58 -15.60 -13.10
C TYR A 38 17.99 -14.70 -14.26
N GLY A 39 19.16 -14.09 -14.16
CA GLY A 39 19.69 -13.29 -15.24
C GLY A 39 21.14 -12.93 -15.03
N TRP A 40 21.63 -12.07 -15.90
CA TRP A 40 22.99 -11.54 -15.82
C TRP A 40 23.08 -10.16 -16.42
N VAL A 41 24.09 -9.42 -15.99
CA VAL A 41 24.38 -8.07 -16.49
C VAL A 41 25.88 -7.84 -16.52
N VAL A 42 26.36 -7.37 -17.66
CA VAL A 42 27.72 -6.87 -17.86
C VAL A 42 27.64 -5.36 -18.00
N ALA A 43 28.11 -4.65 -16.99
CA ALA A 43 28.14 -3.20 -16.97
C ALA A 43 29.57 -2.66 -17.00
N LYS A 44 29.73 -1.40 -17.41
CA LYS A 44 31.03 -0.70 -17.43
C LYS A 44 31.45 -0.23 -16.04
N GLU A 45 30.51 -0.17 -15.12
CA GLU A 45 30.70 0.22 -13.73
C GLU A 45 30.33 -0.90 -12.78
N THR A 46 30.87 -0.81 -11.55
CA THR A 46 30.59 -1.79 -10.51
C THR A 46 29.13 -1.71 -10.07
N VAL A 47 28.39 -2.77 -10.33
CA VAL A 47 27.03 -2.98 -9.83
C VAL A 47 27.09 -3.36 -8.34
N ALA A 48 26.25 -2.72 -7.54
CA ALA A 48 26.06 -3.04 -6.13
C ALA A 48 25.01 -4.15 -6.00
N GLU A 49 23.85 -3.98 -6.64
CA GLU A 49 22.73 -4.90 -6.54
C GLU A 49 21.80 -4.79 -7.76
N VAL A 50 20.88 -5.74 -7.86
CA VAL A 50 19.72 -5.73 -8.75
C VAL A 50 18.47 -5.51 -7.90
N GLU A 51 17.67 -4.52 -8.25
CA GLU A 51 16.36 -4.22 -7.64
C GLU A 51 15.24 -4.69 -8.59
N PHE A 52 14.24 -5.37 -8.01
CA PHE A 52 12.96 -5.67 -8.65
C PHE A 52 11.94 -4.68 -8.13
N VAL A 53 11.26 -3.96 -9.03
CA VAL A 53 10.44 -2.80 -8.70
C VAL A 53 9.03 -2.98 -9.24
N HIS A 54 8.03 -2.83 -8.38
CA HIS A 54 6.62 -2.79 -8.76
C HIS A 54 5.99 -1.50 -8.26
N GLU A 55 5.32 -0.75 -9.13
CA GLU A 55 4.67 0.53 -8.80
C GLU A 55 5.59 1.52 -8.05
N GLY A 56 6.88 1.52 -8.42
CA GLY A 56 7.91 2.39 -7.81
C GLY A 56 8.51 1.87 -6.50
N ILE A 57 8.00 0.76 -5.95
CA ILE A 57 8.48 0.15 -4.71
C ILE A 57 9.43 -1.00 -5.05
N VAL A 58 10.59 -1.05 -4.40
CA VAL A 58 11.49 -2.21 -4.47
C VAL A 58 10.86 -3.36 -3.70
N ILE A 59 10.45 -4.41 -4.41
CA ILE A 59 9.81 -5.60 -3.83
C ILE A 59 10.81 -6.71 -3.50
N ALA A 60 11.99 -6.69 -4.14
CA ALA A 60 13.08 -7.60 -3.85
C ALA A 60 14.41 -7.00 -4.36
N CYS A 61 15.52 -7.39 -3.76
CA CYS A 61 16.85 -7.14 -4.31
C CYS A 61 17.78 -8.35 -4.11
N CYS A 62 18.85 -8.39 -4.91
CA CYS A 62 19.91 -9.39 -4.81
C CYS A 62 21.24 -8.86 -5.37
N GLU A 63 22.35 -9.42 -4.89
CA GLU A 63 23.68 -9.16 -5.42
C GLU A 63 24.00 -10.03 -6.66
N LEU A 64 25.10 -9.71 -7.36
CA LEU A 64 25.56 -10.45 -8.54
C LEU A 64 26.50 -11.59 -8.14
N GLU A 65 26.02 -12.54 -7.33
CA GLU A 65 26.84 -13.64 -6.81
C GLU A 65 26.89 -14.87 -7.72
N VAL A 66 25.98 -14.98 -8.69
CA VAL A 66 25.86 -16.17 -9.55
C VAL A 66 26.98 -16.18 -10.60
N GLN A 67 27.70 -17.30 -10.68
CA GLN A 67 28.81 -17.49 -11.59
C GLN A 67 28.33 -17.78 -13.03
N ARG A 68 28.84 -17.00 -13.99
CA ARG A 68 28.52 -17.05 -15.42
C ARG A 68 29.78 -17.07 -16.28
N PRO A 69 30.53 -18.19 -16.29
CA PRO A 69 31.75 -18.31 -17.08
C PRO A 69 31.50 -18.22 -18.60
N ASP A 70 30.31 -18.61 -19.05
CA ASP A 70 29.84 -18.46 -20.43
C ASP A 70 29.75 -16.98 -20.85
N VAL A 71 29.17 -16.15 -19.99
CA VAL A 71 29.05 -14.69 -20.19
C VAL A 71 30.42 -14.04 -20.09
N ALA A 72 31.21 -14.40 -19.09
CA ALA A 72 32.58 -13.90 -18.91
C ALA A 72 33.45 -14.13 -20.14
N LYS A 73 33.38 -15.32 -20.74
CA LYS A 73 34.12 -15.66 -21.96
C LYS A 73 33.67 -14.81 -23.16
N LYS A 74 32.36 -14.58 -23.31
CA LYS A 74 31.79 -13.82 -24.42
C LYS A 74 32.11 -12.32 -24.34
N PHE A 75 32.01 -11.73 -23.15
CA PHE A 75 32.15 -10.28 -22.94
C PHE A 75 33.48 -9.85 -22.31
N ARG A 76 34.40 -10.80 -22.07
CA ARG A 76 35.70 -10.57 -21.41
C ARG A 76 35.54 -9.85 -20.06
N SER A 77 34.56 -10.28 -19.28
CA SER A 77 34.21 -9.72 -17.96
C SER A 77 34.60 -10.66 -16.82
N SER A 78 34.32 -10.25 -15.58
CA SER A 78 34.24 -11.15 -14.43
C SER A 78 33.19 -12.25 -14.67
N SER A 79 33.36 -13.40 -14.01
CA SER A 79 32.36 -14.47 -13.98
C SER A 79 31.23 -14.21 -12.98
N ARG A 80 31.44 -13.34 -11.98
CA ARG A 80 30.38 -12.91 -11.04
C ARG A 80 29.59 -11.75 -11.65
N VAL A 81 28.72 -12.11 -12.58
CA VAL A 81 27.85 -11.18 -13.33
C VAL A 81 26.40 -11.66 -13.41
N GLY A 82 26.11 -12.85 -12.86
CA GLY A 82 24.76 -13.39 -12.77
C GLY A 82 24.10 -13.03 -11.45
N PHE A 83 22.77 -13.02 -11.46
CA PHE A 83 21.95 -12.83 -10.27
C PHE A 83 20.82 -13.87 -10.23
N TRP A 84 20.33 -14.12 -9.02
CA TRP A 84 19.15 -14.92 -8.76
C TRP A 84 18.35 -14.33 -7.59
N LYS A 85 17.02 -14.33 -7.72
CA LYS A 85 16.11 -14.03 -6.61
C LYS A 85 14.76 -14.72 -6.82
N ALA A 86 14.19 -15.28 -5.75
CA ALA A 86 12.79 -15.69 -5.75
C ALA A 86 11.88 -14.45 -5.53
N ILE A 87 10.88 -14.28 -6.39
CA ILE A 87 9.97 -13.13 -6.40
C ILE A 87 8.57 -13.60 -6.00
N GLY A 88 8.09 -13.15 -4.84
CA GLY A 88 6.72 -13.37 -4.39
C GLY A 88 5.73 -12.46 -5.12
N THR A 89 4.55 -12.99 -5.47
CA THR A 89 3.50 -12.25 -6.18
C THR A 89 2.36 -11.77 -5.27
N VAL A 90 2.26 -12.29 -4.04
CA VAL A 90 1.28 -11.82 -3.06
C VAL A 90 1.53 -10.35 -2.72
N GLY A 91 0.52 -9.51 -2.95
CA GLY A 91 0.62 -8.05 -2.80
C GLY A 91 0.85 -7.29 -4.11
N LEU A 92 1.25 -7.97 -5.19
CA LEU A 92 1.28 -7.36 -6.53
C LEU A 92 -0.14 -7.14 -7.05
N ALA A 93 -0.31 -6.18 -7.95
CA ALA A 93 -1.56 -5.98 -8.66
C ALA A 93 -1.99 -7.25 -9.44
N PRO A 94 -3.30 -7.51 -9.65
CA PRO A 94 -3.77 -8.69 -10.38
C PRO A 94 -3.21 -8.82 -11.79
N ALA A 95 -2.96 -7.69 -12.45
CA ALA A 95 -2.06 -7.60 -13.59
C ALA A 95 -0.88 -6.73 -13.15
N PHE A 96 0.34 -7.23 -13.30
CA PHE A 96 1.53 -6.57 -12.77
C PHE A 96 2.62 -6.43 -13.82
N THR A 97 3.42 -5.39 -13.60
CA THR A 97 4.69 -5.15 -14.27
C THR A 97 5.76 -5.00 -13.19
N ILE A 98 6.85 -5.75 -13.33
CA ILE A 98 8.04 -5.67 -12.49
C ILE A 98 9.18 -5.16 -13.35
N GLY A 99 9.65 -3.95 -13.05
CA GLY A 99 10.90 -3.42 -13.60
C GLY A 99 12.09 -4.09 -12.91
N VAL A 100 13.07 -4.52 -13.69
CA VAL A 100 14.34 -5.06 -13.20
C VAL A 100 15.40 -4.02 -13.48
N ARG A 101 16.03 -3.49 -12.43
CA ARG A 101 17.04 -2.43 -12.57
C ARG A 101 18.29 -2.74 -11.77
N ILE A 102 19.43 -2.30 -12.29
CA ILE A 102 20.71 -2.36 -11.58
C ILE A 102 20.94 -1.08 -10.80
N VAL A 103 21.53 -1.22 -9.62
CA VAL A 103 22.04 -0.11 -8.81
C VAL A 103 23.56 -0.16 -8.84
N PHE A 104 24.18 0.92 -9.28
CA PHE A 104 25.64 1.05 -9.26
C PHE A 104 26.13 1.47 -7.87
N LYS A 105 27.40 1.20 -7.54
CA LYS A 105 28.01 1.69 -6.28
C LYS A 105 27.94 3.21 -6.09
N GLY A 106 27.80 3.98 -7.17
CA GLY A 106 27.57 5.42 -7.15
C GLY A 106 26.10 5.84 -6.95
N GLY A 107 25.18 4.92 -6.67
CA GLY A 107 23.75 5.17 -6.45
C GLY A 107 22.91 5.38 -7.72
N ARG A 108 23.55 5.46 -8.90
CA ARG A 108 22.84 5.52 -10.18
C ARG A 108 22.09 4.22 -10.43
N ARG A 109 20.91 4.35 -11.07
CA ARG A 109 20.02 3.24 -11.40
C ARG A 109 19.81 3.16 -12.90
N ARG A 110 19.75 1.94 -13.44
CA ARG A 110 19.41 1.68 -14.85
C ARG A 110 18.52 0.47 -14.97
N GLU A 111 17.43 0.62 -15.71
CA GLU A 111 16.53 -0.48 -16.02
C GLU A 111 17.18 -1.40 -17.07
N ILE A 112 17.07 -2.71 -16.84
CA ILE A 112 17.65 -3.74 -17.70
C ILE A 112 16.59 -4.64 -18.32
N ALA A 113 15.43 -4.77 -17.68
CA ALA A 113 14.33 -5.58 -18.20
C ALA A 113 13.01 -5.22 -17.52
N GLU A 114 11.93 -5.71 -18.12
CA GLU A 114 10.58 -5.68 -17.60
C GLU A 114 9.99 -7.10 -17.65
N ILE A 115 9.37 -7.52 -16.55
CA ILE A 115 8.62 -8.78 -16.43
C ILE A 115 7.15 -8.43 -16.24
N ARG A 116 6.28 -8.94 -17.11
CA ARG A 116 4.83 -8.74 -17.07
C ARG A 116 4.12 -10.05 -16.78
N GLY A 117 3.04 -9.97 -16.01
CA GLY A 117 2.23 -11.13 -15.65
C GLY A 117 0.91 -10.77 -15.00
N SER A 118 0.22 -11.80 -14.55
CA SER A 118 -1.00 -11.70 -13.77
C SER A 118 -0.97 -12.66 -12.59
N GLN A 119 -1.68 -12.32 -11.54
CA GLN A 119 -1.85 -13.17 -10.37
C GLN A 119 -3.26 -13.06 -9.79
N GLN A 120 -3.70 -14.13 -9.13
CA GLN A 120 -4.97 -14.15 -8.40
C GLN A 120 -4.82 -14.93 -7.11
N LEU A 121 -4.75 -14.21 -5.99
CA LEU A 121 -4.84 -14.79 -4.66
C LEU A 121 -6.24 -15.32 -4.38
N THR A 122 -6.32 -16.61 -4.07
CA THR A 122 -7.57 -17.29 -3.71
C THR A 122 -7.64 -17.63 -2.22
N SER A 123 -8.85 -17.90 -1.77
CA SER A 123 -9.16 -18.33 -0.41
C SER A 123 -10.46 -19.11 -0.43
N ALA A 124 -10.54 -20.15 0.40
CA ALA A 124 -11.77 -20.91 0.61
C ALA A 124 -12.79 -20.18 1.51
N PHE A 125 -12.45 -19.02 2.06
CA PHE A 125 -13.35 -18.22 2.88
C PHE A 125 -14.28 -17.38 2.01
N THR A 126 -15.58 -17.36 2.33
CA THR A 126 -16.57 -16.48 1.69
C THR A 126 -16.93 -15.34 2.65
N PRO A 127 -16.44 -14.11 2.42
CA PRO A 127 -16.69 -13.01 3.34
C PRO A 127 -18.16 -12.58 3.33
N THR A 128 -18.78 -12.52 4.50
CA THR A 128 -20.12 -11.93 4.65
C THR A 128 -20.07 -10.42 4.87
N MET A 129 -18.93 -9.91 5.36
CA MET A 129 -18.62 -8.48 5.47
C MET A 129 -17.55 -8.07 4.47
N GLN A 130 -17.63 -6.83 3.99
CA GLN A 130 -16.72 -6.28 2.99
C GLN A 130 -16.10 -4.96 3.50
N PRO A 131 -14.84 -4.65 3.14
CA PRO A 131 -14.22 -3.42 3.60
C PRO A 131 -14.73 -2.21 2.83
N ILE A 132 -14.91 -1.10 3.55
CA ILE A 132 -14.90 0.26 3.03
C ILE A 132 -13.57 0.89 3.46
N THR A 133 -12.68 1.13 2.51
CA THR A 133 -11.36 1.73 2.79
C THR A 133 -11.45 3.25 2.66
N VAL A 134 -11.13 3.98 3.73
CA VAL A 134 -10.96 5.44 3.68
C VAL A 134 -9.50 5.74 3.42
N THR A 135 -9.16 5.98 2.16
CA THR A 135 -7.79 6.29 1.73
C THR A 135 -7.57 7.80 1.75
N SER A 136 -6.62 8.26 2.58
CA SER A 136 -6.32 9.68 2.73
C SER A 136 -4.91 9.92 3.27
N PRO A 137 -4.22 10.99 2.85
CA PRO A 137 -3.08 11.51 3.59
C PRO A 137 -3.46 11.81 5.04
N GLY A 138 -2.47 11.78 5.93
CA GLY A 138 -2.67 12.27 7.29
C GLY A 138 -3.23 13.69 7.30
N ARG A 139 -4.10 14.00 8.27
CA ARG A 139 -4.68 15.34 8.49
C ARG A 139 -5.71 15.82 7.45
N SER A 140 -6.25 14.92 6.62
CA SER A 140 -7.28 15.23 5.62
C SER A 140 -8.72 15.14 6.14
N GLY A 141 -8.94 15.02 7.45
CA GLY A 141 -10.29 14.89 8.05
C GLY A 141 -10.83 13.47 8.15
N SER A 142 -10.01 12.43 7.91
CA SER A 142 -10.47 11.03 7.93
C SER A 142 -11.07 10.58 9.27
N THR A 143 -10.64 11.16 10.39
CA THR A 143 -11.27 10.89 11.71
C THR A 143 -12.72 11.36 11.77
N LEU A 144 -13.03 12.52 11.18
CA LEU A 144 -14.41 13.02 11.09
C LEU A 144 -15.25 12.10 10.22
N LEU A 145 -14.73 11.73 9.05
CA LEU A 145 -15.44 10.83 8.13
C LEU A 145 -15.68 9.45 8.76
N MET A 146 -14.69 8.86 9.43
CA MET A 146 -14.88 7.58 10.14
C MET A 146 -15.95 7.65 11.22
N ARG A 147 -16.09 8.78 11.92
CA ARG A 147 -17.16 9.00 12.89
C ARG A 147 -18.53 9.05 12.21
N MET A 148 -18.65 9.75 11.09
CA MET A 148 -19.89 9.77 10.30
C MET A 148 -20.25 8.35 9.82
N LEU A 149 -19.29 7.59 9.28
CA LEU A 149 -19.49 6.20 8.80
C LEU A 149 -19.93 5.25 9.92
N ALA A 150 -19.50 5.47 11.17
CA ALA A 150 -19.88 4.63 12.31
C ALA A 150 -21.39 4.67 12.64
N ASP A 151 -22.09 5.72 12.20
CA ASP A 151 -23.52 5.89 12.43
C ASP A 151 -24.41 5.28 11.33
N HIS A 152 -23.80 4.84 10.21
CA HIS A 152 -24.54 4.14 9.16
C HIS A 152 -24.90 2.71 9.61
N PRO A 153 -26.16 2.27 9.50
CA PRO A 153 -26.60 1.00 10.08
C PRO A 153 -25.94 -0.24 9.46
N ASP A 154 -25.48 -0.16 8.20
CA ASP A 154 -24.84 -1.30 7.51
C ASP A 154 -23.32 -1.32 7.58
N ILE A 155 -22.71 -0.35 8.28
CA ILE A 155 -21.25 -0.23 8.41
C ILE A 155 -20.87 -0.43 9.87
N ILE A 156 -19.85 -1.26 10.12
CA ILE A 156 -19.20 -1.35 11.42
C ILE A 156 -17.84 -0.66 11.41
N VAL A 157 -17.66 0.29 12.33
CA VAL A 157 -16.38 0.94 12.59
C VAL A 157 -15.94 0.51 13.97
N HIS A 158 -14.67 0.12 14.13
CA HIS A 158 -14.14 -0.08 15.47
C HIS A 158 -13.90 1.27 16.14
N GLU A 159 -14.77 1.62 17.09
CA GLU A 159 -14.85 2.97 17.65
C GLU A 159 -13.75 3.37 18.65
N ARG A 160 -12.68 2.58 18.76
CA ARG A 160 -11.51 3.05 19.50
C ARG A 160 -10.81 4.14 18.70
N PHE A 161 -11.00 5.36 19.17
CA PHE A 161 -10.31 6.53 18.66
C PHE A 161 -8.76 6.32 18.62
N PRO A 162 -8.05 6.76 17.56
CA PRO A 162 -8.53 7.56 16.43
C PRO A 162 -9.10 6.74 15.26
N TYR A 163 -9.68 5.56 15.50
CA TYR A 163 -10.21 4.64 14.48
C TYR A 163 -9.11 3.99 13.62
N GLU A 164 -8.00 3.61 14.26
CA GLU A 164 -6.79 3.09 13.60
C GLU A 164 -6.30 1.74 14.15
N GLN A 165 -7.21 0.85 14.56
CA GLN A 165 -6.79 -0.51 14.93
C GLN A 165 -6.32 -1.35 13.75
N ARG A 166 -6.73 -1.01 12.51
CA ARG A 166 -6.16 -1.57 11.28
C ARG A 166 -6.15 -3.11 11.27
N VAL A 167 -7.22 -3.75 11.75
CA VAL A 167 -7.31 -5.20 11.94
C VAL A 167 -7.23 -5.92 10.59
N CYS A 168 -8.04 -5.50 9.61
CA CYS A 168 -7.97 -6.04 8.26
C CYS A 168 -6.58 -5.79 7.68
N SER A 169 -6.12 -4.54 7.73
CA SER A 169 -4.82 -4.16 7.20
C SER A 169 -3.66 -4.97 7.78
N TYR A 170 -3.67 -5.21 9.10
CA TYR A 170 -2.68 -6.02 9.81
C TYR A 170 -2.68 -7.46 9.31
N TRP A 171 -3.86 -8.08 9.20
CA TRP A 171 -3.97 -9.46 8.72
C TRP A 171 -3.62 -9.62 7.24
N MET A 172 -3.86 -8.62 6.41
CA MET A 172 -3.39 -8.63 5.01
C MET A 172 -1.87 -8.50 4.93
N HIS A 173 -1.28 -7.64 5.78
CA HIS A 173 0.17 -7.56 5.91
C HIS A 173 0.77 -8.89 6.39
N PHE A 174 0.13 -9.54 7.36
CA PHE A 174 0.50 -10.86 7.86
C PHE A 174 0.55 -11.90 6.73
N VAL A 175 -0.50 -11.98 5.90
CA VAL A 175 -0.53 -12.88 4.73
C VAL A 175 0.64 -12.60 3.80
N GLN A 176 0.93 -11.32 3.52
CA GLN A 176 2.04 -10.95 2.64
C GLN A 176 3.40 -11.35 3.20
N VAL A 177 3.65 -11.09 4.49
CA VAL A 177 4.90 -11.47 5.15
C VAL A 177 5.07 -12.98 5.06
N LEU A 178 4.06 -13.76 5.43
CA LEU A 178 4.16 -15.22 5.41
C LEU A 178 4.25 -15.83 4.02
N ALA A 179 3.71 -15.17 3.00
CA ALA A 179 3.81 -15.59 1.59
C ALA A 179 5.12 -15.15 0.91
N THR A 180 5.93 -14.31 1.56
CA THR A 180 7.18 -13.82 0.98
C THR A 180 8.21 -14.96 0.89
N PRO A 181 8.87 -15.17 -0.26
CA PRO A 181 9.97 -16.12 -0.33
C PRO A 181 11.09 -15.74 0.63
N VAL A 182 11.55 -16.70 1.43
CA VAL A 182 12.61 -16.48 2.43
C VAL A 182 13.94 -16.20 1.72
N ASP A 183 14.67 -15.19 2.18
CA ASP A 183 16.06 -15.04 1.78
C ASP A 183 16.89 -16.11 2.51
N THR A 184 17.48 -17.04 1.75
CA THR A 184 18.25 -18.18 2.30
C THR A 184 19.54 -17.78 3.01
N SER A 185 19.85 -16.47 3.13
CA SER A 185 20.88 -16.01 4.04
C SER A 185 20.57 -16.56 5.44
N ARG A 186 21.45 -17.43 5.96
CA ARG A 186 21.22 -18.20 7.20
C ARG A 186 20.84 -17.33 8.40
N ALA A 187 21.15 -16.03 8.38
CA ALA A 187 20.97 -15.11 9.51
C ALA A 187 19.49 -14.81 9.83
N GLU A 188 18.63 -14.55 8.83
CA GLU A 188 17.24 -14.09 9.09
C GLU A 188 16.38 -15.18 9.72
N SER A 189 16.54 -16.44 9.29
CA SER A 189 15.78 -17.57 9.83
C SER A 189 15.97 -17.82 11.33
N PHE A 190 17.12 -17.44 11.91
CA PHE A 190 17.37 -17.54 13.35
C PHE A 190 16.74 -16.40 14.14
N GLU A 191 16.41 -15.27 13.49
CA GLU A 191 15.74 -14.16 14.17
C GLU A 191 14.35 -14.57 14.66
N PHE A 192 13.64 -15.45 13.95
CA PHE A 192 12.36 -15.99 14.41
C PHE A 192 12.44 -16.60 15.82
N TRP A 193 13.51 -17.35 16.09
CA TRP A 193 13.70 -18.03 17.36
C TRP A 193 14.25 -17.13 18.46
N THR A 194 14.88 -16.01 18.08
CA THR A 194 15.60 -15.14 19.02
C THR A 194 14.88 -13.82 19.31
N ASP A 195 14.09 -13.29 18.37
CA ASP A 195 13.28 -12.09 18.53
C ASP A 195 11.77 -12.39 18.43
N ARG A 196 11.15 -12.55 19.61
CA ARG A 196 9.71 -12.83 19.74
C ARG A 196 8.79 -11.70 19.24
N LYS A 197 9.33 -10.54 18.88
CA LYS A 197 8.56 -9.40 18.33
C LYS A 197 8.63 -9.32 16.81
N ARG A 198 9.52 -10.08 16.16
CA ARG A 198 9.63 -10.13 14.70
C ARG A 198 8.83 -11.30 14.16
N LEU A 199 7.95 -10.99 13.22
CA LEU A 199 7.40 -11.99 12.32
C LEU A 199 8.23 -11.95 11.05
N ILE A 200 8.87 -13.07 10.72
CA ILE A 200 9.61 -13.24 9.46
C ILE A 200 8.75 -14.04 8.48
N PRO A 201 9.11 -14.08 7.18
CA PRO A 201 8.43 -14.96 6.24
C PRO A 201 8.38 -16.40 6.71
N PHE A 202 7.30 -17.12 6.39
CA PHE A 202 7.14 -18.49 6.87
C PHE A 202 8.30 -19.32 6.32
N PRO A 203 9.12 -19.93 7.17
CA PRO A 203 10.34 -20.50 6.69
C PRO A 203 10.03 -21.72 5.84
N SER A 204 10.32 -21.63 4.54
CA SER A 204 10.41 -22.76 3.62
C SER A 204 11.68 -23.59 3.91
N PHE A 205 11.96 -23.84 5.20
CA PHE A 205 13.15 -24.55 5.67
C PHE A 205 13.34 -25.80 4.79
N PHE A 206 14.47 -25.85 4.05
CA PHE A 206 15.01 -27.00 3.30
C PHE A 206 14.56 -27.27 1.84
N LEU A 207 14.38 -26.26 1.01
CA LEU A 207 14.50 -26.44 -0.46
C LEU A 207 15.78 -25.78 -0.97
N ASP A 208 16.92 -26.24 -0.45
CA ASP A 208 18.18 -26.07 -1.16
C ASP A 208 18.09 -26.93 -2.44
N PRO A 209 18.30 -26.37 -3.65
CA PRO A 209 18.33 -27.14 -4.89
C PRO A 209 19.30 -28.34 -4.83
N VAL A 210 20.31 -28.26 -3.96
CA VAL A 210 21.29 -29.33 -3.71
C VAL A 210 20.70 -30.50 -2.90
N PHE A 211 19.66 -30.25 -2.09
CA PHE A 211 18.96 -31.25 -1.27
C PHE A 211 17.58 -31.65 -1.81
N ALA A 212 17.13 -31.06 -2.93
CA ALA A 212 15.89 -31.40 -3.65
C ALA A 212 15.97 -32.77 -4.37
N GLY A 213 16.53 -33.77 -3.71
CA GLY A 213 16.51 -35.16 -4.14
C GLY A 213 15.14 -35.79 -3.85
N SER A 214 14.30 -35.94 -4.87
CA SER A 214 13.14 -36.84 -4.94
C SER A 214 11.97 -36.66 -3.95
N VAL A 215 12.03 -35.71 -3.03
CA VAL A 215 10.94 -35.31 -2.11
C VAL A 215 10.64 -33.83 -2.39
N GLY A 216 9.82 -33.40 -3.34
CA GLY A 216 8.84 -34.04 -4.22
C GLY A 216 7.81 -32.95 -4.53
N ALA A 217 7.51 -32.67 -5.81
CA ALA A 217 6.73 -31.50 -6.27
C ALA A 217 5.44 -31.17 -5.48
N THR A 218 4.83 -32.16 -4.81
CA THR A 218 3.70 -31.99 -3.88
C THR A 218 4.04 -31.07 -2.69
N VAL A 219 5.23 -31.19 -2.11
CA VAL A 219 5.66 -30.36 -0.96
C VAL A 219 5.90 -28.93 -1.41
N ASP A 220 6.56 -28.73 -2.55
CA ASP A 220 6.79 -27.41 -3.14
C ASP A 220 5.47 -26.68 -3.42
N ARG A 221 4.50 -27.40 -4.00
CA ARG A 221 3.15 -26.89 -4.23
C ARG A 221 2.42 -26.53 -2.94
N TRP A 222 2.60 -27.31 -1.88
CA TRP A 222 1.98 -27.03 -0.59
C TRP A 222 2.49 -25.69 -0.01
N TYR A 223 3.81 -25.49 -0.01
CA TYR A 223 4.42 -24.23 0.44
C TYR A 223 4.09 -23.05 -0.49
N GLY A 224 4.13 -23.27 -1.80
CA GLY A 224 3.98 -22.23 -2.82
C GLY A 224 2.54 -21.83 -3.12
N SER A 225 1.53 -22.63 -2.73
CA SER A 225 0.11 -22.36 -3.01
C SER A 225 -0.80 -22.67 -1.82
N ASP A 226 -0.97 -23.94 -1.46
CA ASP A 226 -2.03 -24.39 -0.54
C ASP A 226 -1.93 -23.69 0.83
N GLN A 227 -0.71 -23.54 1.35
CA GLN A 227 -0.45 -22.88 2.63
C GLN A 227 -0.77 -21.38 2.57
N ILE A 228 -0.46 -20.70 1.46
CA ILE A 228 -0.71 -19.27 1.28
C ILE A 228 -2.23 -19.02 1.24
N GLU A 229 -2.98 -19.87 0.55
CA GLU A 229 -4.45 -19.80 0.51
C GLU A 229 -5.08 -20.06 1.89
N GLU A 230 -4.48 -20.96 2.68
CA GLU A 230 -4.90 -21.18 4.06
C GLU A 230 -4.61 -19.98 4.97
N PHE A 231 -3.46 -19.31 4.80
CA PHE A 231 -3.18 -18.05 5.50
C PHE A 231 -4.20 -16.97 5.14
N ALA A 232 -4.57 -16.84 3.87
CA ALA A 232 -5.62 -15.92 3.43
C ALA A 232 -6.98 -16.27 4.08
N ARG A 233 -7.35 -17.55 4.12
CA ARG A 233 -8.57 -18.04 4.75
C ARG A 233 -8.63 -17.70 6.25
N VAL A 234 -7.55 -17.97 6.98
CA VAL A 234 -7.45 -17.67 8.43
C VAL A 234 -7.49 -16.16 8.69
N ALA A 235 -6.79 -15.37 7.87
CA ALA A 235 -6.80 -13.92 7.96
C ALA A 235 -8.22 -13.35 7.80
N GLN A 236 -8.95 -13.74 6.74
CA GLN A 236 -10.32 -13.26 6.53
C GLN A 236 -11.27 -13.72 7.65
N ALA A 237 -11.18 -14.98 8.08
CA ALA A 237 -11.99 -15.49 9.18
C ALA A 237 -11.76 -14.73 10.49
N THR A 238 -10.50 -14.36 10.77
CA THR A 238 -10.14 -13.62 11.99
C THR A 238 -10.63 -12.18 11.93
N VAL A 239 -10.44 -11.51 10.78
CA VAL A 239 -10.96 -10.14 10.54
C VAL A 239 -12.48 -10.11 10.73
N GLU A 240 -13.21 -11.03 10.09
CA GLU A 240 -14.66 -11.03 10.18
C GLU A 240 -15.15 -11.41 11.58
N SER A 241 -14.46 -12.33 12.27
CA SER A 241 -14.76 -12.66 13.67
C SER A 241 -14.65 -11.43 14.58
N PHE A 242 -13.61 -10.62 14.40
CA PHE A 242 -13.42 -9.39 15.17
C PHE A 242 -14.58 -8.39 14.95
N TYR A 243 -14.95 -8.14 13.69
CA TYR A 243 -16.02 -7.19 13.37
C TYR A 243 -17.40 -7.70 13.77
N ARG A 244 -17.66 -9.01 13.65
CA ARG A 244 -18.88 -9.63 14.20
C ARG A 244 -18.98 -9.46 15.70
N GLU A 245 -17.89 -9.64 16.44
CA GLU A 245 -17.88 -9.40 17.89
C GLU A 245 -18.24 -7.95 18.21
N HIS A 246 -17.63 -6.99 17.49
CA HIS A 246 -17.93 -5.57 17.69
C HIS A 246 -19.38 -5.20 17.33
N ALA A 247 -20.01 -5.94 16.40
CA ALA A 247 -21.39 -5.72 15.98
C ALA A 247 -22.45 -6.23 16.98
N ARG A 248 -22.11 -7.15 17.92
CA ARG A 248 -23.09 -7.80 18.83
C ARG A 248 -23.92 -6.84 19.70
N GLY A 249 -23.47 -5.61 19.91
CA GLY A 249 -24.17 -4.57 20.67
C GLY A 249 -24.74 -3.42 19.84
N ARG A 250 -24.80 -3.54 18.51
CA ARG A 250 -25.14 -2.43 17.59
C ARG A 250 -26.56 -2.51 17.05
N LYS A 251 -27.04 -1.37 16.49
CA LYS A 251 -28.39 -1.20 15.90
C LYS A 251 -28.71 -2.25 14.84
N ARG A 252 -27.71 -2.66 14.04
CA ARG A 252 -27.80 -3.79 13.10
C ARG A 252 -26.86 -4.90 13.56
N ALA A 253 -27.42 -6.07 13.85
CA ALA A 253 -26.65 -7.21 14.33
C ALA A 253 -25.76 -7.85 13.24
N THR A 254 -26.05 -7.59 11.96
CA THR A 254 -25.36 -8.16 10.80
C THR A 254 -25.05 -7.05 9.77
N PRO A 255 -24.01 -6.23 10.01
CA PRO A 255 -23.55 -5.25 9.04
C PRO A 255 -22.95 -5.95 7.81
N SER A 256 -23.15 -5.40 6.63
CA SER A 256 -22.56 -5.90 5.38
C SER A 256 -21.14 -5.37 5.15
N PHE A 257 -20.77 -4.28 5.85
CA PHE A 257 -19.49 -3.61 5.67
C PHE A 257 -18.78 -3.33 6.98
N PHE A 258 -17.46 -3.32 6.96
CA PHE A 258 -16.63 -2.70 7.99
C PHE A 258 -15.78 -1.59 7.36
N ALA A 259 -15.44 -0.52 8.10
CA ALA A 259 -14.59 0.54 7.57
C ALA A 259 -13.24 0.66 8.31
N GLU A 260 -12.19 0.94 7.54
CA GLU A 260 -10.82 1.18 8.04
C GLU A 260 -10.16 2.35 7.29
N LYS A 261 -9.25 3.04 7.97
CA LYS A 261 -8.42 4.08 7.34
C LYS A 261 -7.17 3.48 6.71
N PHE A 262 -6.80 4.03 5.55
CA PHE A 262 -5.62 3.64 4.81
C PHE A 262 -4.77 4.88 4.45
N ALA A 263 -3.45 4.75 4.59
CA ALA A 263 -2.51 5.72 4.03
C ALA A 263 -2.41 5.47 2.51
N PRO A 264 -2.23 6.49 1.65
CA PRO A 264 -2.20 6.31 0.19
C PRO A 264 -1.12 5.32 -0.28
N SER A 265 0.01 5.31 0.41
CA SER A 265 1.05 4.29 0.24
C SER A 265 0.69 2.99 0.95
N GLY A 266 1.04 1.85 0.36
CA GLY A 266 0.88 0.55 1.02
C GLY A 266 0.67 -0.62 0.07
N HIS A 267 1.33 -1.72 0.40
CA HIS A 267 1.43 -2.97 -0.34
C HIS A 267 0.24 -3.93 -0.15
N ILE A 268 -0.58 -3.71 0.87
CA ILE A 268 -1.68 -4.63 1.25
C ILE A 268 -2.96 -4.49 0.44
N ARG A 269 -3.11 -3.41 -0.34
CA ARG A 269 -4.37 -3.11 -1.07
C ARG A 269 -4.72 -4.20 -2.05
N SER A 270 -3.75 -4.61 -2.87
CA SER A 270 -3.98 -5.64 -3.88
C SER A 270 -4.49 -6.95 -3.28
N ILE A 271 -4.08 -7.26 -2.04
CA ILE A 271 -4.55 -8.43 -1.28
C ILE A 271 -6.01 -8.26 -0.89
N ILE A 272 -6.37 -7.10 -0.32
CA ILE A 272 -7.76 -6.79 0.06
C ILE A 272 -8.70 -6.95 -1.13
N TRP A 273 -8.36 -6.36 -2.27
CA TRP A 273 -9.24 -6.37 -3.44
C TRP A 273 -9.41 -7.75 -4.08
N GLN A 274 -8.41 -8.63 -3.95
CA GLN A 274 -8.52 -10.01 -4.42
C GLN A 274 -9.34 -10.87 -3.47
N LEU A 275 -9.18 -10.67 -2.16
CA LEU A 275 -9.87 -11.45 -1.13
C LEU A 275 -11.29 -10.94 -0.82
N TYR A 276 -11.57 -9.67 -1.05
CA TYR A 276 -12.85 -9.01 -0.79
C TYR A 276 -13.38 -8.36 -2.08
N PRO A 277 -14.09 -9.12 -2.93
CA PRO A 277 -14.46 -8.69 -4.28
C PRO A 277 -15.48 -7.53 -4.31
N ARG A 278 -16.14 -7.24 -3.18
CA ARG A 278 -17.08 -6.11 -3.05
C ARG A 278 -16.51 -4.98 -2.18
N THR A 279 -15.19 -4.89 -2.08
CA THR A 279 -14.52 -3.74 -1.45
C THR A 279 -15.04 -2.43 -2.08
N ARG A 280 -15.15 -1.39 -1.25
CA ARG A 280 -15.44 -0.03 -1.66
C ARG A 280 -14.34 0.89 -1.14
N GLU A 281 -14.04 1.96 -1.86
CA GLU A 281 -12.98 2.90 -1.47
C GLU A 281 -13.48 4.35 -1.50
N ILE A 282 -13.19 5.08 -0.44
CA ILE A 282 -13.40 6.53 -0.35
C ILE A 282 -12.02 7.19 -0.37
N PHE A 283 -11.78 8.03 -1.37
CA PHE A 283 -10.61 8.87 -1.48
C PHE A 283 -10.94 10.21 -0.86
N LEU A 284 -10.36 10.51 0.31
CA LEU A 284 -10.60 11.77 1.00
C LEU A 284 -9.43 12.72 0.77
N VAL A 285 -9.72 13.84 0.12
CA VAL A 285 -8.78 14.90 -0.23
C VAL A 285 -9.07 16.13 0.62
N ARG A 286 -8.02 16.86 0.98
CA ARG A 286 -8.09 18.18 1.60
C ARG A 286 -7.09 19.09 0.90
N ASP A 287 -7.30 20.41 0.91
CA ASP A 287 -6.30 21.38 0.45
C ASP A 287 -4.93 21.03 1.07
N PRO A 288 -3.90 20.76 0.26
CA PRO A 288 -2.58 20.38 0.76
C PRO A 288 -1.94 21.47 1.63
N ARG A 289 -2.30 22.74 1.41
CA ARG A 289 -1.84 23.88 2.22
C ARG A 289 -2.45 23.85 3.62
N ASP A 290 -3.74 23.55 3.75
CA ASP A 290 -4.38 23.36 5.05
C ASP A 290 -3.94 22.07 5.75
N THR A 291 -3.60 21.05 4.97
CA THR A 291 -2.99 19.81 5.46
C THR A 291 -1.64 20.10 6.10
N LEU A 292 -0.78 20.88 5.42
CA LEU A 292 0.51 21.33 5.94
C LEU A 292 0.37 22.10 7.26
N VAL A 293 -0.56 23.06 7.33
CA VAL A 293 -0.84 23.79 8.58
C VAL A 293 -1.27 22.84 9.69
N SER A 294 -2.13 21.88 9.39
CA SER A 294 -2.59 20.91 10.39
C SER A 294 -1.48 19.99 10.88
N VAL A 295 -0.56 19.57 10.00
CA VAL A 295 0.63 18.79 10.37
C VAL A 295 1.47 19.57 11.38
N ARG A 296 1.85 20.83 11.06
CA ARG A 296 2.64 21.69 11.95
C ARG A 296 1.97 21.91 13.30
N ALA A 297 0.68 22.26 13.28
CA ALA A 297 -0.08 22.53 14.50
C ALA A 297 -0.22 21.27 15.38
N PHE A 298 -0.34 20.09 14.78
CA PHE A 298 -0.44 18.83 15.51
C PHE A 298 0.88 18.44 16.18
N ASP A 299 1.98 18.51 15.43
CA ASP A 299 3.32 18.18 15.95
C ASP A 299 3.70 19.16 17.09
N ASN A 300 3.42 20.46 16.92
CA ASN A 300 3.59 21.46 17.97
C ASN A 300 2.76 21.16 19.23
N LYS A 301 1.50 20.75 19.09
CA LYS A 301 0.59 20.43 20.21
C LYS A 301 1.09 19.24 21.04
N ARG A 302 1.77 18.27 20.41
CA ARG A 302 2.24 17.04 21.08
C ARG A 302 3.71 17.08 21.51
N GLY A 303 4.46 18.13 21.13
CA GLY A 303 5.88 18.24 21.44
C GLY A 303 6.73 17.13 20.81
N ARG A 304 6.21 16.48 19.76
CA ARG A 304 6.84 15.37 19.02
C ARG A 304 6.51 15.56 17.53
N GLY A 305 7.48 15.31 16.65
CA GLY A 305 7.20 15.18 15.22
C GLY A 305 6.54 13.83 14.95
N GLU A 306 5.24 13.68 15.15
CA GLU A 306 4.56 12.42 14.84
C GLU A 306 4.28 12.29 13.34
N PHE A 307 4.13 13.41 12.64
CA PHE A 307 4.02 13.46 11.18
C PHE A 307 5.34 13.86 10.52
N ALA A 308 6.05 14.86 11.06
CA ALA A 308 7.34 15.31 10.52
C ALA A 308 8.57 14.61 11.13
N GLY A 309 8.46 13.95 12.30
CA GLY A 309 9.64 13.39 12.98
C GLY A 309 10.75 14.40 13.26
N GLN A 310 11.89 13.89 13.72
CA GLN A 310 13.20 14.54 13.57
C GLN A 310 13.73 14.42 12.12
N LEU A 311 12.89 13.99 11.16
CA LEU A 311 13.28 13.60 9.79
C LEU A 311 13.25 14.77 8.80
N VAL A 312 12.47 15.80 9.11
CA VAL A 312 12.31 16.97 8.25
C VAL A 312 12.91 18.19 8.97
N GLY A 313 14.05 18.69 8.49
CA GLY A 313 14.77 19.80 9.10
C GLY A 313 14.41 21.17 8.53
N THR A 314 13.64 21.21 7.43
CA THR A 314 13.36 22.40 6.63
C THR A 314 11.92 22.44 6.12
N ASP A 315 11.42 23.63 5.81
CA ASP A 315 10.08 23.82 5.25
C ASP A 315 9.94 23.15 3.87
N GLU A 316 11.01 23.16 3.08
CA GLU A 316 11.06 22.59 1.73
C GLU A 316 10.81 21.09 1.76
N GLN A 317 11.44 20.38 2.70
CA GLN A 317 11.25 18.95 2.86
C GLN A 317 9.84 18.64 3.40
N LEU A 318 9.25 19.52 4.23
CA LEU A 318 7.91 19.33 4.77
C LEU A 318 6.85 19.50 3.68
N VAL A 319 6.99 20.54 2.85
CA VAL A 319 6.16 20.75 1.65
C VAL A 319 6.32 19.56 0.69
N GLY A 320 7.56 19.09 0.48
CA GLY A 320 7.84 17.90 -0.32
C GLY A 320 7.13 16.64 0.17
N MET A 321 7.14 16.38 1.48
CA MET A 321 6.45 15.22 2.07
C MET A 321 4.92 15.29 1.86
N VAL A 322 4.31 16.46 2.03
CA VAL A 322 2.87 16.64 1.77
C VAL A 322 2.58 16.45 0.28
N ARG A 323 3.43 16.99 -0.59
CA ARG A 323 3.33 16.86 -2.05
C ARG A 323 3.38 15.39 -2.46
N ASP A 324 4.34 14.63 -1.98
CA ASP A 324 4.50 13.21 -2.31
C ASP A 324 3.29 12.39 -1.83
N SER A 325 2.77 12.70 -0.65
CA SER A 325 1.55 12.05 -0.13
C SER A 325 0.32 12.30 -1.01
N ILE A 326 0.18 13.51 -1.57
CA ILE A 326 -0.92 13.87 -2.49
C ILE A 326 -0.71 13.27 -3.87
N LEU A 327 0.53 13.23 -4.36
CA LEU A 327 0.87 12.55 -5.61
C LEU A 327 0.56 11.06 -5.55
N ASP A 328 0.87 10.39 -4.43
CA ASP A 328 0.54 8.99 -4.23
C ASP A 328 -0.98 8.77 -4.21
N LEU A 329 -1.73 9.64 -3.52
CA LEU A 329 -3.19 9.61 -3.56
C LEU A 329 -3.74 9.80 -4.97
N THR A 330 -3.16 10.74 -5.73
CA THR A 330 -3.62 11.08 -7.09
C THR A 330 -3.36 9.95 -8.07
N ARG A 331 -2.18 9.32 -8.01
CA ARG A 331 -1.85 8.13 -8.80
C ARG A 331 -2.81 6.99 -8.49
N LEU A 332 -3.10 6.78 -7.21
CA LEU A 332 -4.02 5.74 -6.77
C LEU A 332 -5.47 6.02 -7.19
N TRP A 333 -5.93 7.27 -7.09
CA TRP A 333 -7.24 7.69 -7.58
C TRP A 333 -7.35 7.44 -9.09
N LYS A 334 -6.36 7.87 -9.87
CA LYS A 334 -6.35 7.67 -11.34
C LYS A 334 -6.41 6.19 -11.73
N SER A 335 -5.78 5.30 -10.97
CA SER A 335 -5.80 3.86 -11.26
C SER A 335 -7.05 3.14 -10.74
N ARG A 336 -7.82 3.74 -9.81
CA ARG A 336 -8.91 3.07 -9.09
C ARG A 336 -10.25 3.80 -9.07
N SER A 337 -10.36 4.96 -9.71
CA SER A 337 -11.56 5.81 -9.68
C SER A 337 -12.85 5.12 -10.10
N LYS A 338 -12.76 4.05 -10.89
CA LYS A 338 -13.90 3.21 -11.27
C LYS A 338 -14.55 2.45 -10.10
N TYR A 339 -13.81 2.22 -9.01
CA TYR A 339 -14.23 1.39 -7.87
C TYR A 339 -14.29 2.16 -6.54
N GLY A 340 -14.13 3.48 -6.60
CA GLY A 340 -14.17 4.33 -5.42
C GLY A 340 -14.83 5.67 -5.69
N THR A 341 -15.05 6.44 -4.63
CA THR A 341 -15.61 7.79 -4.68
C THR A 341 -14.62 8.79 -4.15
N LEU A 342 -14.58 9.98 -4.73
CA LEU A 342 -13.74 11.09 -4.31
C LEU A 342 -14.55 12.05 -3.45
N VAL A 343 -14.03 12.38 -2.27
CA VAL A 343 -14.66 13.30 -1.33
C VAL A 343 -13.67 14.41 -1.01
N HIS A 344 -14.05 15.65 -1.31
CA HIS A 344 -13.34 16.82 -0.85
C HIS A 344 -13.76 17.15 0.58
N TYR A 345 -12.78 17.28 1.46
CA TYR A 345 -13.00 17.65 2.85
C TYR A 345 -13.76 18.98 2.93
N GLU A 346 -13.37 19.96 2.12
CA GLU A 346 -13.98 21.28 2.08
C GLU A 346 -15.47 21.19 1.77
N ASP A 347 -15.86 20.44 0.74
CA ASP A 347 -17.26 20.26 0.37
C ASP A 347 -18.03 19.51 1.47
N LEU A 348 -17.41 18.49 2.07
CA LEU A 348 -18.00 17.73 3.17
C LEU A 348 -18.31 18.63 4.37
N ILE A 349 -17.52 19.68 4.62
CA ILE A 349 -17.79 20.63 5.70
C ILE A 349 -18.83 21.68 5.31
N HIS A 350 -18.82 22.16 4.06
CA HIS A 350 -19.76 23.19 3.60
C HIS A 350 -21.18 22.64 3.41
N SER A 351 -21.29 21.46 2.80
CA SER A 351 -22.55 20.83 2.41
C SER A 351 -22.64 19.36 2.88
N PRO A 352 -22.54 19.08 4.20
CA PRO A 352 -22.39 17.72 4.73
C PRO A 352 -23.51 16.76 4.31
N THR A 353 -24.77 17.19 4.35
CA THR A 353 -25.92 16.35 3.97
C THR A 353 -25.88 15.95 2.49
N GLU A 354 -25.50 16.87 1.61
CA GLU A 354 -25.39 16.61 0.16
C GLU A 354 -24.23 15.66 -0.12
N GLN A 355 -23.06 15.94 0.47
CA GLN A 355 -21.85 15.15 0.24
C GLN A 355 -21.94 13.75 0.84
N VAL A 356 -22.51 13.60 2.04
CA VAL A 356 -22.77 12.27 2.64
C VAL A 356 -23.74 11.48 1.79
N ARG A 357 -24.83 12.09 1.28
CA ARG A 357 -25.77 11.41 0.39
C ARG A 357 -25.08 10.93 -0.90
N ALA A 358 -24.37 11.82 -1.59
CA ALA A 358 -23.66 11.50 -2.82
C ALA A 358 -22.60 10.41 -2.61
N MET A 359 -21.88 10.45 -1.49
CA MET A 359 -20.93 9.42 -1.10
C MET A 359 -21.63 8.06 -0.91
N LEU A 360 -22.73 8.00 -0.17
CA LEU A 360 -23.47 6.74 0.05
C LEU A 360 -24.04 6.19 -1.26
N ASP A 361 -24.59 7.05 -2.12
CA ASP A 361 -25.10 6.65 -3.44
C ASP A 361 -23.98 6.04 -4.29
N ALA A 362 -22.80 6.66 -4.32
CA ALA A 362 -21.64 6.14 -5.04
C ALA A 362 -21.09 4.82 -4.47
N LEU A 363 -21.26 4.60 -3.16
CA LEU A 363 -20.89 3.35 -2.48
C LEU A 363 -21.97 2.26 -2.62
N GLU A 364 -23.13 2.59 -3.20
CA GLU A 364 -24.32 1.75 -3.30
C GLU A 364 -24.90 1.37 -1.92
N LEU A 365 -24.96 2.35 -1.01
CA LEU A 365 -25.51 2.22 0.35
C LEU A 365 -26.82 2.98 0.51
N ASP A 366 -27.57 2.69 1.58
CA ASP A 366 -28.83 3.37 1.89
C ASP A 366 -28.59 4.84 2.27
N SER A 367 -29.02 5.75 1.39
CA SER A 367 -28.85 7.19 1.53
C SER A 367 -30.14 7.91 1.97
N SER A 368 -31.06 7.18 2.62
CA SER A 368 -32.30 7.74 3.18
C SER A 368 -32.03 8.90 4.15
N ALA A 369 -32.93 9.88 4.14
CA ALA A 369 -32.74 11.15 4.85
C ALA A 369 -32.41 10.96 6.33
N ASN A 370 -33.08 10.03 7.02
CA ASN A 370 -32.83 9.72 8.43
C ASN A 370 -31.44 9.14 8.69
N ILE A 371 -30.89 8.34 7.77
CA ILE A 371 -29.52 7.80 7.89
C ILE A 371 -28.51 8.92 7.67
N VAL A 372 -28.68 9.69 6.59
CA VAL A 372 -27.81 10.82 6.26
C VAL A 372 -27.79 11.83 7.41
N ASP A 373 -28.96 12.20 7.95
CA ASP A 373 -29.07 13.12 9.07
C ASP A 373 -28.34 12.58 10.31
N ALA A 374 -28.49 11.29 10.64
CA ALA A 374 -27.79 10.66 11.77
C ALA A 374 -26.26 10.72 11.60
N MET A 375 -25.75 10.37 10.42
CA MET A 375 -24.31 10.43 10.12
C MET A 375 -23.76 11.86 10.22
N VAL A 376 -24.49 12.85 9.70
CA VAL A 376 -24.10 14.27 9.78
C VAL A 376 -24.12 14.76 11.23
N GLN A 377 -25.14 14.39 12.02
CA GLN A 377 -25.20 14.71 13.44
C GLN A 377 -24.00 14.12 14.20
N ALA A 378 -23.68 12.84 13.97
CA ALA A 378 -22.54 12.18 14.59
C ALA A 378 -21.20 12.87 14.28
N GLY A 379 -21.05 13.44 13.07
CA GLY A 379 -19.87 14.24 12.70
C GLY A 379 -19.79 15.60 13.41
N ASN A 380 -20.93 16.20 13.77
CA ASN A 380 -21.00 17.49 14.46
C ASN A 380 -20.84 17.38 15.99
N GLU A 381 -21.01 16.18 16.56
CA GLU A 381 -20.82 15.94 17.98
C GLU A 381 -19.37 16.17 18.43
N SER A 382 -19.17 17.08 19.38
CA SER A 382 -17.85 17.35 19.94
C SER A 382 -17.54 16.37 21.07
N THR A 383 -16.61 15.44 20.85
CA THR A 383 -16.09 14.55 21.90
C THR A 383 -14.72 15.02 22.42
N ALA A 384 -14.35 14.59 23.64
CA ALA A 384 -13.05 14.90 24.24
C ALA A 384 -11.88 14.41 23.35
N ASP A 385 -12.03 13.22 22.78
CA ASP A 385 -11.06 12.62 21.87
C ASP A 385 -10.92 13.41 20.57
N MET A 386 -12.03 13.83 19.96
CA MET A 386 -11.99 14.70 18.78
C MET A 386 -11.31 16.03 19.08
N ASN A 387 -11.57 16.64 20.25
CA ASN A 387 -10.90 17.87 20.69
C ASN A 387 -9.39 17.68 20.88
N ALA A 388 -8.95 16.50 21.32
CA ALA A 388 -7.54 16.18 21.43
C ALA A 388 -6.83 16.13 20.07
N HIS A 389 -7.48 15.63 19.00
CA HIS A 389 -6.88 15.59 17.65
C HIS A 389 -7.11 16.84 16.80
N ARG A 390 -8.11 17.66 17.11
CA ARG A 390 -8.39 18.92 16.42
C ARG A 390 -7.24 19.90 16.61
N THR A 391 -6.88 20.59 15.53
CA THR A 391 -5.84 21.63 15.51
C THR A 391 -6.40 23.02 15.24
N SER A 392 -7.70 23.14 14.97
CA SER A 392 -8.45 24.39 14.83
C SER A 392 -9.47 24.52 15.98
N PRO A 393 -10.01 25.72 16.25
CA PRO A 393 -11.09 25.91 17.22
C PRO A 393 -12.35 25.10 16.87
N ASP A 394 -12.73 25.10 15.59
CA ASP A 394 -13.88 24.40 15.04
C ASP A 394 -13.56 23.82 13.66
N VAL A 395 -14.50 23.07 13.10
CA VAL A 395 -14.30 22.35 11.84
C VAL A 395 -14.26 23.32 10.64
N ARG A 396 -15.07 24.39 10.65
CA ARG A 396 -15.12 25.37 9.55
C ARG A 396 -13.90 26.26 9.52
N SER A 397 -13.38 26.68 10.69
CA SER A 397 -12.13 27.45 10.79
C SER A 397 -10.88 26.65 10.39
N SER A 398 -11.03 25.37 10.04
CA SER A 398 -9.94 24.57 9.49
C SER A 398 -9.70 24.78 7.99
N ILE A 399 -10.65 25.42 7.28
CA ILE A 399 -10.60 25.64 5.82
C ILE A 399 -10.03 27.04 5.53
N GLY A 400 -9.08 27.11 4.61
CA GLY A 400 -8.41 28.32 4.16
C GLY A 400 -7.42 28.91 5.18
N ARG A 401 -7.15 28.21 6.28
CA ARG A 401 -6.32 28.75 7.37
C ARG A 401 -4.86 28.94 7.00
N TRP A 402 -4.40 28.23 5.98
CA TRP A 402 -3.09 28.45 5.39
C TRP A 402 -2.82 29.91 4.98
N LYS A 403 -3.86 30.68 4.63
CA LYS A 403 -3.73 32.08 4.21
C LYS A 403 -3.17 32.98 5.31
N TRP A 404 -3.39 32.63 6.58
CA TRP A 404 -2.94 33.41 7.74
C TRP A 404 -1.99 32.67 8.68
N ASP A 405 -1.98 31.33 8.65
CA ASP A 405 -1.10 30.52 9.51
C ASP A 405 0.25 30.16 8.86
N LEU A 406 0.40 30.34 7.54
CA LEU A 406 1.67 30.17 6.85
C LEU A 406 2.31 31.53 6.56
N GLU A 407 3.63 31.62 6.75
CA GLU A 407 4.40 32.77 6.28
C GLU A 407 4.36 32.89 4.75
N PRO A 408 4.40 34.10 4.17
CA PRO A 408 4.31 34.30 2.71
C PRO A 408 5.31 33.44 1.92
N ARG A 409 6.55 33.34 2.40
CA ARG A 409 7.60 32.49 1.78
C ARG A 409 7.16 31.03 1.62
N ILE A 410 6.43 30.50 2.61
CA ILE A 410 5.98 29.11 2.65
C ILE A 410 4.72 28.94 1.80
N GLN A 411 3.87 29.98 1.71
CA GLN A 411 2.75 30.03 0.77
C GLN A 411 3.27 29.93 -0.67
N ASP A 412 4.28 30.73 -1.05
CA ASP A 412 4.89 30.69 -2.38
C ASP A 412 5.48 29.30 -2.71
N MET A 413 6.11 28.66 -1.73
CA MET A 413 6.62 27.29 -1.88
C MET A 413 5.50 26.28 -2.10
N CYS A 414 4.39 26.41 -1.37
CA CYS A 414 3.23 25.55 -1.53
C CYS A 414 2.58 25.73 -2.91
N ASP A 415 2.39 26.98 -3.34
CA ASP A 415 1.79 27.28 -4.63
C ASP A 415 2.64 26.68 -5.76
N ALA A 416 3.97 26.81 -5.70
CA ALA A 416 4.86 26.15 -6.66
C ALA A 416 4.84 24.61 -6.57
N ALA A 417 4.74 24.04 -5.37
CA ALA A 417 4.81 22.60 -5.15
C ALA A 417 3.52 21.86 -5.51
N PHE A 418 2.37 22.51 -5.30
CA PHE A 418 1.04 21.93 -5.44
C PHE A 418 0.30 22.36 -6.71
N ASP A 419 0.92 23.21 -7.54
CA ASP A 419 0.36 23.66 -8.82
C ASP A 419 -0.16 22.49 -9.66
N GLY A 420 -1.38 22.64 -10.18
CA GLY A 420 -2.10 21.64 -10.97
C GLY A 420 -2.53 20.36 -10.24
N LEU A 421 -2.02 20.04 -9.05
CA LEU A 421 -2.34 18.78 -8.35
C LEU A 421 -3.82 18.69 -7.95
N PHE A 422 -4.43 19.81 -7.59
CA PHE A 422 -5.82 19.85 -7.17
C PHE A 422 -6.80 19.67 -8.34
N ASP A 423 -6.42 20.15 -9.53
CA ASP A 423 -7.21 19.95 -10.76
C ASP A 423 -7.25 18.46 -11.13
N GLU A 424 -6.16 17.72 -10.89
CA GLU A 424 -6.13 16.26 -11.13
C GLU A 424 -7.05 15.47 -10.21
N LEU A 425 -7.43 16.04 -9.07
CA LEU A 425 -8.37 15.50 -8.11
C LEU A 425 -9.76 16.14 -8.28
N GLY A 426 -10.12 16.61 -9.48
CA GLY A 426 -11.49 17.02 -9.81
C GLY A 426 -11.94 18.34 -9.19
N GLY A 427 -10.99 19.23 -8.87
CA GLY A 427 -11.21 20.36 -7.98
C GLY A 427 -12.35 21.34 -8.34
N SER A 428 -12.72 22.13 -7.33
CA SER A 428 -12.90 23.58 -7.50
C SER A 428 -11.95 24.29 -6.53
N PRO A 429 -11.06 25.17 -7.01
CA PRO A 429 -10.26 26.01 -6.12
C PRO A 429 -11.15 27.06 -5.44
N CYS A 430 -10.96 27.28 -4.14
CA CYS A 430 -11.48 28.44 -3.42
C CYS A 430 -10.49 29.61 -3.40
#